data_AF-A0A712AFB9-F1
#
_entry.id   AF-A0A712AFB9-F1
#
_cell.length_a   1.000
_cell.length_b   1.000
_cell.length_c   1.000
_cell.angle_alpha   90.00
_cell.angle_beta   90.00
_cell.angle_gamma   90.00
#
_symmetry.space_group_name_H-M   'P 1'
#
loop_
_entity.id
_entity.type
_entity.pdbx_description
1 polymer ?
#
loop_
_entity_poly.entity_id
_entity_poly.type
_entity_poly.pdbx_seq_one_letter_code
_entity_poly.pdbx_strand_id
1 'polypeptide(L)'
;YVKPLHEIDAQIPAHVEWLKKGYADGLFLASGRKIPRTGGVILANYDDADVLQNYLAQDPFRLSGVAKVDLIPFEPTMMVTELKAVL
;
A
#
# COMPACT_ATOMS: atom_id res chain seq x y z
N TYR A 1 3.65 12.17 0.66
CA TYR A 1 5.08 12.17 1.03
C TYR A 1 5.37 13.37 1.89
N VAL A 2 6.32 13.27 2.82
CA VAL A 2 6.66 14.35 3.76
C VAL A 2 8.13 14.80 3.69
N LYS A 3 8.92 14.17 2.82
CA LYS A 3 10.34 14.46 2.60
C LYS A 3 10.66 14.69 1.12
N PRO A 4 11.83 15.25 0.78
CA PRO A 4 12.28 15.44 -0.60
C PRO A 4 12.31 14.14 -1.42
N LEU A 5 12.14 14.25 -2.74
CA LEU A 5 12.03 13.10 -3.63
C LEU A 5 13.23 12.14 -3.58
N HIS A 6 14.45 12.65 -3.43
CA HIS A 6 15.66 11.81 -3.37
C HIS A 6 15.68 10.87 -2.16
N GLU A 7 15.14 11.29 -1.00
CA GLU A 7 15.02 10.43 0.18
C GLU A 7 13.98 9.33 -0.03
N ILE A 8 12.93 9.62 -0.80
CA ILE A 8 11.91 8.64 -1.17
C ILE A 8 12.51 7.64 -2.17
N ASP A 9 13.21 8.14 -3.18
CA ASP A 9 13.80 7.32 -4.24
C ASP A 9 14.83 6.33 -3.68
N ALA A 10 15.57 6.70 -2.64
CA ALA A 10 16.47 5.80 -1.92
C ALA A 10 15.75 4.62 -1.23
N GLN A 11 14.47 4.79 -0.86
CA GLN A 11 13.68 3.75 -0.19
C GLN A 11 12.87 2.89 -1.18
N ILE A 12 12.78 3.28 -2.46
CA ILE A 12 11.99 2.57 -3.47
C ILE A 12 12.37 1.08 -3.56
N PRO A 13 13.65 0.68 -3.64
CA PRO A 13 13.98 -0.73 -3.81
C PRO A 13 13.43 -1.60 -2.67
N ALA A 14 13.62 -1.16 -1.42
CA ALA A 14 13.09 -1.86 -0.26
C ALA A 14 11.55 -1.86 -0.25
N HIS A 15 10.92 -0.72 -0.56
CA HIS A 15 9.46 -0.61 -0.64
C HIS A 15 8.87 -1.55 -1.71
N VAL A 16 9.54 -1.72 -2.84
CA VAL A 16 9.11 -2.65 -3.90
C VAL A 16 9.19 -4.10 -3.44
N GLU A 17 10.24 -4.50 -2.73
CA GLU A 17 10.32 -5.87 -2.18
C GLU A 17 9.24 -6.13 -1.12
N TRP A 18 8.94 -5.13 -0.29
CA TRP A 18 7.81 -5.18 0.65
C TRP A 18 6.45 -5.28 -0.08
N LEU A 19 6.26 -4.55 -1.18
CA LEU A 19 5.05 -4.69 -2.01
C LEU A 19 4.93 -6.10 -2.59
N LYS A 20 6.02 -6.63 -3.19
CA LYS A 20 6.03 -7.98 -3.78
C LYS A 20 5.63 -9.06 -2.77
N LYS A 21 6.13 -8.96 -1.54
CA LYS A 21 5.73 -9.88 -0.47
C LYS A 21 4.24 -9.75 -0.15
N GLY A 22 3.70 -8.54 -0.09
CA GLY A 22 2.27 -8.32 0.17
C GLY A 22 1.38 -8.88 -0.94
N TYR A 23 1.83 -8.84 -2.20
CA TYR A 23 1.16 -9.53 -3.31
C TYR A 23 1.26 -11.05 -3.19
N ALA A 24 2.43 -11.60 -2.85
CA ALA A 24 2.62 -13.04 -2.68
C ALA A 24 1.77 -13.61 -1.54
N ASP A 25 1.57 -12.84 -0.48
CA ASP A 25 0.76 -13.19 0.69
C ASP A 25 -0.75 -12.93 0.46
N GLY A 26 -1.15 -12.44 -0.72
CA GLY A 26 -2.55 -12.16 -1.07
C GLY A 26 -3.13 -10.90 -0.40
N LEU A 27 -2.31 -10.13 0.30
CA LEU A 27 -2.72 -8.95 1.06
C LEU A 27 -2.99 -7.74 0.14
N PHE A 28 -2.24 -7.59 -0.95
CA PHE A 28 -2.37 -6.45 -1.87
C PHE A 28 -3.04 -6.84 -3.18
N LEU A 29 -4.01 -6.02 -3.58
CA LEU A 29 -4.76 -6.16 -4.83
C LEU A 29 -4.21 -5.24 -5.92
N ALA A 30 -3.84 -4.01 -5.54
CA ALA A 30 -3.28 -3.02 -6.45
C ALA A 30 -2.45 -1.98 -5.69
N SER A 31 -1.44 -1.40 -6.34
CA SER A 31 -0.64 -0.33 -5.77
C SER A 31 -0.11 0.59 -6.86
N GLY A 32 -0.08 1.89 -6.61
CA GLY A 32 0.43 2.85 -7.59
C GLY A 32 0.71 4.22 -7.00
N ARG A 33 1.45 5.04 -7.75
CA ARG A 33 1.68 6.45 -7.40
C ARG A 33 0.45 7.29 -7.72
N LYS A 34 0.16 8.28 -6.87
CA LYS A 34 -0.78 9.37 -7.19
C LYS A 34 -0.24 10.20 -8.36
N ILE A 35 -1.12 10.85 -9.11
CA ILE A 35 -0.78 11.77 -10.20
C ILE A 35 -1.43 13.12 -9.87
N PRO A 36 -0.65 14.19 -9.57
CA PRO A 36 0.82 14.25 -9.50
C PRO A 36 1.42 13.41 -8.36
N ARG A 37 2.73 13.12 -8.41
CA ARG A 37 3.47 12.21 -7.49
C ARG A 37 3.59 12.79 -6.06
N THR A 38 2.46 12.91 -5.38
CA THR A 38 2.34 13.42 -4.00
C THR A 38 2.24 12.30 -2.97
N GLY A 39 2.05 11.05 -3.42
CA GLY A 39 1.98 9.86 -2.58
C GLY A 39 1.75 8.59 -3.40
N GLY A 40 1.35 7.52 -2.72
CA GLY A 40 0.88 6.28 -3.31
C GLY A 40 -0.54 5.95 -2.86
N VAL A 41 -1.13 4.97 -3.53
CA VAL A 41 -2.36 4.29 -3.14
C VAL A 41 -2.07 2.80 -3.17
N ILE A 42 -2.53 2.09 -2.15
CA ILE A 42 -2.51 0.62 -2.10
C ILE A 42 -3.94 0.19 -1.78
N LEU A 43 -4.47 -0.70 -2.59
CA LEU A 43 -5.70 -1.44 -2.32
C LEU A 43 -5.29 -2.78 -1.71
N ALA A 44 -5.77 -3.05 -0.50
CA ALA A 44 -5.46 -4.26 0.23
C ALA A 44 -6.75 -5.03 0.52
N ASN A 45 -6.67 -6.36 0.51
CA ASN A 45 -7.70 -7.25 1.04
C ASN A 45 -7.23 -7.77 2.40
N TYR A 46 -8.12 -7.83 3.38
CA TYR A 46 -7.77 -8.31 4.72
C TYR A 46 -8.99 -8.87 5.44
N ASP A 47 -8.79 -9.99 6.14
CA ASP A 47 -9.78 -10.55 7.07
C ASP A 47 -9.58 -10.02 8.50
N ASP A 48 -8.35 -9.60 8.82
CA ASP A 48 -7.93 -9.14 10.14
C ASP A 48 -7.17 -7.80 10.04
N ALA A 49 -7.74 -6.77 10.67
CA ALA A 49 -7.18 -5.42 10.66
C ALA A 49 -5.84 -5.33 11.39
N ASP A 50 -5.62 -6.13 12.43
CA ASP A 50 -4.37 -6.12 13.20
C ASP A 50 -3.23 -6.75 12.40
N VAL A 51 -3.51 -7.83 11.66
CA VAL A 51 -2.55 -8.43 10.72
C VAL A 51 -2.14 -7.42 9.65
N LEU A 52 -3.12 -6.73 9.04
CA LEU A 52 -2.84 -5.68 8.06
C LEU A 52 -1.99 -4.55 8.69
N GLN A 53 -2.37 -4.05 9.86
CA GLN A 53 -1.62 -2.97 10.52
C GLN A 53 -0.18 -3.37 10.85
N ASN A 54 0.04 -4.59 11.33
CA ASN A 54 1.38 -5.12 11.60
C ASN A 54 2.21 -5.24 10.32
N TYR A 55 1.60 -5.61 9.20
CA TYR A 55 2.28 -5.65 7.90
C TYR A 55 2.65 -4.24 7.40
N LEU A 56 1.71 -3.29 7.50
CA LEU A 56 1.91 -1.90 7.11
C LEU A 56 2.91 -1.16 7.99
N ALA A 57 3.10 -1.58 9.24
CA ALA A 57 4.14 -1.03 10.12
C ALA A 57 5.55 -1.32 9.60
N GLN A 58 5.71 -2.33 8.75
CA GLN A 58 7.00 -2.75 8.17
C GLN A 58 7.33 -2.06 6.84
N ASP A 59 6.44 -1.20 6.33
CA ASP A 59 6.70 -0.44 5.10
C ASP A 59 7.97 0.44 5.26
N PRO A 60 8.99 0.27 4.41
CA PRO A 60 10.19 1.10 4.42
C PRO A 60 9.90 2.60 4.34
N PHE A 61 8.84 3.02 3.64
CA PHE A 61 8.45 4.43 3.59
C PHE A 61 7.92 4.95 4.94
N ARG A 62 7.24 4.09 5.71
CA ARG A 62 6.74 4.42 7.04
C ARG A 62 7.88 4.42 8.06
N LEU A 63 8.74 3.39 8.03
CA LEU A 63 9.89 3.26 8.94
C LEU A 63 10.92 4.40 8.78
N SER A 64 11.17 4.84 7.55
CA SER A 64 12.07 5.96 7.25
C SER A 64 11.42 7.36 7.44
N GLY A 65 10.13 7.39 7.75
CA GLY A 65 9.34 8.61 7.93
C GLY A 65 9.23 9.46 6.66
N VAL A 66 9.39 8.88 5.47
CA VAL A 66 9.27 9.63 4.20
C VAL A 66 7.82 9.73 3.71
N ALA A 67 6.94 8.86 4.21
CA ALA A 67 5.51 8.89 3.96
C ALA A 67 4.69 8.80 5.24
N LYS A 68 3.53 9.47 5.24
CA LYS A 68 2.43 9.20 6.17
C LYS A 68 1.48 8.23 5.50
N VAL A 69 0.92 7.33 6.29
CA VAL A 69 -0.04 6.32 5.83
C VAL A 69 -1.39 6.64 6.47
N ASP A 70 -2.39 6.83 5.64
CA ASP A 70 -3.79 6.95 6.06
C ASP A 70 -4.49 5.65 5.71
N LEU A 71 -5.11 5.01 6.70
CA LEU A 71 -5.89 3.79 6.51
C LEU A 71 -7.37 4.14 6.42
N ILE A 72 -7.98 3.76 5.31
CA ILE A 72 -9.38 4.02 5.02
C ILE A 72 -10.05 2.67 4.77
N PRO A 73 -10.82 2.14 5.73
CA PRO A 73 -11.66 0.97 5.50
C PRO A 73 -12.66 1.27 4.38
N PHE A 74 -12.84 0.33 3.46
CA PHE A 74 -13.69 0.50 2.30
C PHE A 74 -14.40 -0.81 1.97
N GLU A 75 -15.74 -0.75 1.89
CA GLU A 75 -16.60 -1.86 1.50
C GLU A 75 -17.30 -1.52 0.18
N PRO A 76 -16.88 -2.10 -0.96
CA PRO A 76 -17.47 -1.81 -2.25
C PRO A 76 -18.86 -2.44 -2.38
N THR A 77 -19.90 -1.62 -2.52
CA THR A 77 -21.29 -2.09 -2.73
C THR A 77 -21.68 -2.19 -4.22
N MET A 78 -20.92 -1.53 -5.10
CA MET A 78 -21.09 -1.59 -6.55
C MET A 78 -19.74 -1.82 -7.22
N MET A 79 -19.66 -2.79 -8.10
CA MET A 79 -18.44 -3.17 -8.81
C MET A 79 -18.77 -3.86 -10.14
N VAL A 80 -17.83 -3.83 -11.07
CA VAL A 80 -17.89 -4.64 -12.29
C VAL A 80 -17.70 -6.12 -11.96
N THR A 81 -18.22 -7.01 -12.80
CA THR A 81 -18.22 -8.46 -12.53
C THR A 81 -16.81 -9.02 -12.35
N GLU A 82 -15.84 -8.49 -13.09
CA GLU A 82 -14.44 -8.92 -13.10
C GLU A 82 -13.75 -8.69 -11.75
N LEU A 83 -14.20 -7.71 -10.97
CA LEU A 83 -13.63 -7.44 -9.64
C LEU A 83 -14.15 -8.39 -8.55
N LYS A 84 -15.28 -9.08 -8.78
CA LYS A 84 -15.87 -10.02 -7.79
C LYS A 84 -15.02 -11.26 -7.53
N ALA A 85 -14.09 -11.59 -8.44
CA ALA A 85 -13.19 -12.73 -8.26
C ALA A 85 -11.94 -12.38 -7.46
N VAL A 86 -11.71 -11.09 -7.20
CA VAL A 86 -10.48 -10.56 -6.59
C VAL A 86 -10.76 -9.93 -5.21
N LEU A 87 -11.97 -9.41 -5.01
CA LEU A 87 -12.51 -8.91 -3.74
C LEU A 87 -13.27 -10.02 -3.02
#